data_AF-A0A7K1IZ17-F1
#
_entry.id   AF-A0A7K1IZ17-F1
#
_cell.length_a   1.000
_cell.length_b   1.000
_cell.length_c   1.000
_cell.angle_alpha   90.00
_cell.angle_beta   90.00
_cell.angle_gamma   90.00
#
_symmetry.space_group_name_H-M   'P 1'
#
loop_
_entity.id
_entity.type
_entity.pdbx_description
1 polymer ?
#
loop_
_entity_poly.entity_id
_entity_poly.type
_entity_poly.pdbx_seq_one_letter_code
_entity_poly.pdbx_strand_id
1 'polypeptide(L)'
;MAFIGTAQLIRQTTLQTALFKDWIVQAKWRNFWGSGEHFDWWAFPIDANSGHGDRYNVTPAINELRNSAAFLEAVLENAQLLSIGLGYSLEFGQVIDPARADKYAIRLFKCGRALHLWGMPVAHRAFVGCVEYLLEGHPELAKILAGIRADKTPELNPLGIDLVIAA
;
A
#
# COMPACT_ATOMS: atom_id res chain seq x y z
N MET A 1 -1.76 -14.89 17.93
CA MET A 1 -2.74 -13.80 18.16
C MET A 1 -3.79 -13.92 17.08
N ALA A 2 -5.08 -13.80 17.43
CA ALA A 2 -6.16 -13.83 16.43
C ALA A 2 -6.21 -12.53 15.60
N PHE A 3 -6.83 -12.61 14.42
CA PHE A 3 -7.14 -11.47 13.56
C PHE A 3 -7.90 -10.37 14.34
N ILE A 4 -7.59 -9.10 14.11
CA ILE A 4 -8.18 -7.97 14.87
C ILE A 4 -9.67 -7.71 14.63
N GLY A 5 -10.27 -8.36 13.62
CA GLY A 5 -11.62 -8.07 13.19
C GLY A 5 -11.67 -6.95 12.15
N THR A 6 -12.63 -7.06 11.25
CA THR A 6 -12.81 -6.17 10.09
C THR A 6 -13.09 -4.73 10.48
N ALA A 7 -14.03 -4.49 11.40
CA ALA A 7 -14.37 -3.14 11.85
C ALA A 7 -13.14 -2.38 12.38
N GLN A 8 -12.30 -3.05 13.17
CA GLN A 8 -11.08 -2.45 13.71
C GLN A 8 -10.02 -2.23 12.63
N LEU A 9 -9.86 -3.17 11.69
CA LEU A 9 -8.93 -3.02 10.58
C LEU A 9 -9.31 -1.85 9.69
N ILE A 10 -10.59 -1.73 9.30
CA ILE A 10 -11.11 -0.63 8.50
C ILE A 10 -10.82 0.70 9.21
N ARG A 11 -11.17 0.79 10.50
CA ARG A 11 -10.88 1.98 11.31
C ARG A 11 -9.40 2.36 11.28
N GLN A 12 -8.48 1.41 11.45
CA GLN A 12 -7.04 1.70 11.43
C GLN A 12 -6.56 2.10 10.03
N THR A 13 -7.05 1.44 8.98
CA THR A 13 -6.72 1.75 7.58
C THR A 13 -7.11 3.19 7.25
N THR A 14 -8.34 3.60 7.61
CA THR A 14 -8.85 4.96 7.39
C THR A 14 -8.15 6.00 8.27
N LEU A 15 -7.85 5.69 9.54
CA LEU A 15 -7.09 6.61 10.39
C LEU A 15 -5.68 6.85 9.87
N GLN A 16 -5.05 5.83 9.26
CA GLN A 16 -3.74 6.00 8.64
C GLN A 16 -3.79 6.98 7.47
N THR A 17 -4.89 7.00 6.71
CA THR A 17 -5.11 7.97 5.63
C THR A 17 -5.06 9.40 6.15
N ALA A 18 -5.72 9.68 7.28
CA ALA A 18 -5.67 10.99 7.92
C ALA A 18 -4.25 11.35 8.38
N LEU A 19 -3.50 10.38 8.95
CA LEU A 19 -2.11 10.60 9.35
C LEU A 19 -1.19 10.88 8.16
N PHE A 20 -1.34 10.15 7.05
CA PHE A 20 -0.57 10.41 5.85
C PHE A 20 -0.83 11.82 5.28
N LYS A 21 -2.10 12.23 5.23
CA LYS A 21 -2.47 13.61 4.84
C LYS A 21 -1.79 14.65 5.74
N ASP A 22 -1.84 14.43 7.05
CA ASP A 22 -1.20 15.30 8.03
C ASP A 22 0.32 15.36 7.83
N TRP A 23 0.96 14.21 7.58
CA TRP A 23 2.41 14.16 7.33
C TRP A 23 2.80 14.89 6.05
N ILE A 24 2.00 14.80 4.99
CA ILE A 24 2.24 15.55 3.75
C ILE A 24 2.11 17.06 4.01
N VAL A 25 1.03 17.49 4.67
CA VAL A 25 0.80 18.91 4.99
C VAL A 25 1.92 19.49 5.85
N GLN A 26 2.41 18.71 6.82
CA GLN A 26 3.48 19.13 7.72
C GLN A 26 4.89 18.83 7.19
N ALA A 27 5.03 18.35 5.95
CA ALA A 27 6.30 17.92 5.36
C ALA A 27 7.09 16.92 6.24
N LYS A 28 6.38 16.07 7.00
CA LYS A 28 6.93 14.99 7.83
C LYS A 28 7.27 13.75 7.01
N TRP A 29 8.04 13.97 5.96
CA TRP A 29 8.53 13.01 4.98
C TRP A 29 9.11 11.75 5.63
N ARG A 30 9.97 11.94 6.64
CA ARG A 30 10.60 10.83 7.39
C ARG A 30 9.62 9.84 8.01
N ASN A 31 8.35 10.18 8.20
CA ASN A 31 7.37 9.23 8.73
C ASN A 31 7.01 8.14 7.71
N PHE A 32 7.12 8.41 6.41
CA PHE A 32 6.82 7.44 5.34
C PHE A 32 7.92 6.39 5.14
N TRP A 33 9.18 6.66 5.49
CA TRP A 33 10.33 5.75 5.32
C TRP A 33 11.18 5.50 6.57
N GLY A 34 10.98 6.28 7.64
CA GLY A 34 11.67 6.08 8.91
C GLY A 34 11.23 4.81 9.61
N SER A 35 12.10 4.21 10.42
CA SER A 35 11.86 2.93 11.11
C SER A 35 10.92 3.02 12.32
N GLY A 36 10.49 4.22 12.72
CA GLY A 36 9.64 4.42 13.90
C GLY A 36 8.17 4.09 13.68
N GLU A 37 7.70 4.16 12.42
CA GLU A 37 6.31 3.89 12.07
C GLU A 37 6.13 2.45 11.59
N HIS A 38 5.04 1.77 11.94
CA HIS A 38 4.80 0.37 11.52
C HIS A 38 3.46 0.18 10.83
N PHE A 39 3.00 1.24 10.15
CA PHE A 39 1.70 1.29 9.50
C PHE A 39 1.49 0.26 8.41
N ASP A 40 2.56 -0.33 7.90
CA ASP A 40 2.52 -1.26 6.77
C ASP A 40 1.60 -2.47 6.99
N TRP A 41 1.26 -2.82 8.24
CA TRP A 41 0.30 -3.89 8.55
C TRP A 41 -1.17 -3.47 8.43
N TRP A 42 -1.53 -2.24 8.80
CA TRP A 42 -2.92 -1.77 8.76
C TRP A 42 -3.21 -0.83 7.59
N ALA A 43 -2.21 -0.16 7.03
CA ALA A 43 -2.34 0.66 5.83
C ALA A 43 -2.43 -0.20 4.57
N PHE A 44 -1.72 -1.33 4.55
CA PHE A 44 -1.64 -2.26 3.42
C PHE A 44 -1.86 -3.71 3.90
N PRO A 45 -3.07 -4.07 4.35
CA PRO A 45 -3.34 -5.41 4.87
C PRO A 45 -3.29 -6.46 3.76
N ILE A 46 -2.66 -7.60 4.04
CA ILE A 46 -2.42 -8.68 3.08
C ILE A 46 -2.74 -10.05 3.68
N ASP A 47 -2.85 -11.05 2.81
CA ASP A 47 -3.11 -12.46 3.11
C ASP A 47 -1.84 -13.22 3.54
N ALA A 48 -0.97 -12.57 4.31
CA ALA A 48 0.30 -13.14 4.75
C ALA A 48 0.55 -12.86 6.23
N ASN A 49 1.19 -13.82 6.88
CA ASN A 49 1.59 -13.69 8.28
C ASN A 49 2.77 -12.73 8.42
N SER A 50 2.80 -12.03 9.56
CA SER A 50 3.98 -11.32 10.01
C SER A 50 4.83 -12.23 10.90
N GLY A 51 6.13 -11.94 11.02
CA GLY A 51 6.96 -12.50 12.11
C GLY A 51 6.44 -12.17 13.53
N HIS A 52 5.45 -11.27 13.64
CA HIS A 52 4.80 -10.84 14.87
C HIS A 52 3.37 -11.42 15.03
N GLY A 53 3.01 -12.42 14.23
CA GLY A 53 1.74 -13.16 14.30
C GLY A 53 0.67 -12.70 13.30
N ASP A 54 -0.54 -13.27 13.45
CA ASP A 54 -1.64 -13.22 12.48
C ASP A 54 -2.61 -12.04 12.68
N ARG A 55 -2.24 -11.09 13.55
CA ARG A 55 -3.10 -9.98 13.97
C ARG A 55 -3.71 -9.21 12.78
N TYR A 56 -2.92 -9.01 11.74
CA TYR A 56 -3.29 -8.27 10.53
C TYR A 56 -3.42 -9.16 9.28
N ASN A 57 -3.32 -10.48 9.44
CA ASN A 57 -3.54 -11.38 8.33
C ASN A 57 -5.04 -11.38 7.99
N VAL A 58 -5.37 -10.96 6.77
CA VAL A 58 -6.75 -10.80 6.31
C VAL A 58 -7.40 -12.08 5.78
N THR A 59 -6.68 -13.21 5.68
CA THR A 59 -7.23 -14.50 5.21
C THR A 59 -8.66 -14.81 5.73
N PRO A 60 -8.98 -14.69 7.03
CA PRO A 60 -10.33 -14.99 7.54
C PRO A 60 -11.42 -13.97 7.13
N ALA A 61 -11.03 -12.81 6.60
CA ALA A 61 -11.90 -11.66 6.36
C ALA A 61 -11.89 -11.14 4.91
N ILE A 62 -11.20 -11.82 3.99
CA ILE A 62 -11.07 -11.39 2.58
C ILE A 62 -12.43 -11.07 1.96
N ASN A 63 -13.41 -11.96 2.12
CA ASN A 63 -14.73 -11.80 1.49
C ASN A 63 -15.49 -10.60 2.05
N GLU A 64 -15.38 -10.33 3.35
CA GLU A 64 -16.05 -9.18 3.97
C GLU A 64 -15.39 -7.86 3.53
N LEU A 65 -14.05 -7.80 3.60
CA LEU A 65 -13.28 -6.60 3.25
C LEU A 65 -13.39 -6.25 1.76
N ARG A 66 -13.48 -7.25 0.87
CA ARG A 66 -13.68 -7.04 -0.57
C ARG A 66 -15.01 -6.34 -0.90
N ASN A 67 -15.99 -6.42 -0.01
CA ASN A 67 -17.29 -5.76 -0.17
C ASN A 67 -17.39 -4.42 0.58
N SER A 68 -16.28 -3.93 1.16
CA SER A 68 -16.26 -2.68 1.91
C SER A 68 -15.64 -1.55 1.08
N ALA A 69 -16.47 -0.66 0.54
CA ALA A 69 -16.01 0.51 -0.21
C ALA A 69 -15.04 1.38 0.62
N ALA A 70 -15.40 1.68 1.88
CA ALA A 70 -14.58 2.47 2.79
C ALA A 70 -13.18 1.86 3.02
N PHE A 71 -13.07 0.53 3.04
CA PHE A 71 -11.80 -0.16 3.15
C PHE A 71 -10.97 -0.01 1.88
N LEU A 72 -11.57 -0.33 0.72
CA LEU A 72 -10.88 -0.32 -0.56
C LEU A 72 -10.41 1.10 -0.93
N GLU A 73 -11.26 2.11 -0.72
CA GLU A 73 -10.92 3.52 -0.90
C GLU A 73 -9.74 3.93 -0.01
N ALA A 74 -9.75 3.56 1.27
CA ALA A 74 -8.67 3.88 2.19
C ALA A 74 -7.34 3.19 1.80
N VAL A 75 -7.38 1.94 1.33
CA VAL A 75 -6.17 1.24 0.83
C VAL A 75 -5.60 1.94 -0.40
N LEU A 76 -6.44 2.29 -1.38
CA LEU A 76 -5.99 3.01 -2.57
C LEU A 76 -5.39 4.37 -2.19
N GLU A 77 -6.11 5.14 -1.38
CA GLU A 77 -5.68 6.48 -0.99
C GLU A 77 -4.35 6.42 -0.19
N ASN A 78 -4.21 5.42 0.69
CA ASN A 78 -2.95 5.18 1.39
C ASN A 78 -1.79 4.88 0.43
N ALA A 79 -2.03 4.15 -0.66
CA ALA A 79 -0.99 3.86 -1.67
C ALA A 79 -0.57 5.11 -2.44
N GLN A 80 -1.53 5.97 -2.80
CA GLN A 80 -1.27 7.26 -3.45
C GLN A 80 -0.45 8.17 -2.52
N LEU A 81 -0.89 8.31 -1.27
CA LEU A 81 -0.22 9.16 -0.28
C LEU A 81 1.18 8.64 0.09
N LEU A 82 1.37 7.31 0.19
CA LEU A 82 2.70 6.72 0.35
C LEU A 82 3.62 7.09 -0.82
N SER A 83 3.13 6.98 -2.05
CA SER A 83 3.92 7.30 -3.24
C SER A 83 4.29 8.79 -3.29
N ILE A 84 3.34 9.68 -2.94
CA ILE A 84 3.61 11.12 -2.80
C ILE A 84 4.68 11.36 -1.72
N GLY A 85 4.57 10.65 -0.61
CA GLY A 85 5.59 10.61 0.43
C GLY A 85 6.95 10.32 -0.19
N LEU A 86 7.08 9.24 -0.96
CA LEU A 86 8.30 8.79 -1.64
C LEU A 86 8.71 9.66 -2.85
N GLY A 87 8.02 10.77 -3.09
CA GLY A 87 8.36 11.69 -4.17
C GLY A 87 7.91 11.24 -5.55
N TYR A 88 6.86 10.42 -5.65
CA TYR A 88 6.31 9.92 -6.91
C TYR A 88 4.78 10.10 -6.98
N SER A 89 4.27 10.59 -8.12
CA SER A 89 2.84 10.63 -8.39
C SER A 89 2.40 9.37 -9.14
N LEU A 90 1.50 8.59 -8.53
CA LEU A 90 0.88 7.46 -9.22
C LEU A 90 -0.04 7.90 -10.35
N GLU A 91 -0.70 9.04 -10.19
CA GLU A 91 -1.64 9.61 -11.15
C GLU A 91 -0.93 9.93 -12.47
N PHE A 92 0.18 10.65 -12.37
CA PHE A 92 0.97 11.08 -13.52
C PHE A 92 2.05 10.08 -13.93
N GLY A 93 2.27 9.04 -13.12
CA GLY A 93 3.34 8.06 -13.35
C GLY A 93 4.73 8.69 -13.38
N GLN A 94 4.97 9.75 -12.60
CA GLN A 94 6.21 10.52 -12.66
C GLN A 94 6.75 10.91 -11.28
N VAL A 95 8.04 11.17 -11.25
CA VAL A 95 8.73 11.71 -10.08
C VAL A 95 8.25 13.15 -9.84
N ILE A 96 7.84 13.45 -8.61
CA ILE A 96 7.46 14.79 -8.15
C ILE A 96 8.56 15.43 -7.30
N ASP A 97 9.35 14.64 -6.55
CA ASP A 97 10.44 15.15 -5.72
C ASP A 97 11.47 14.03 -5.42
N PRO A 98 12.62 14.02 -6.11
CA PRO A 98 13.62 12.96 -5.92
C PRO A 98 14.31 13.02 -4.55
N ALA A 99 14.27 14.14 -3.82
CA ALA A 99 14.88 14.25 -2.49
C ALA A 99 14.16 13.40 -1.43
N ARG A 100 12.97 12.88 -1.75
CA ARG A 100 12.16 12.01 -0.89
C ARG A 100 12.32 10.52 -1.19
N ALA A 101 13.09 10.18 -2.22
CA ALA A 101 13.34 8.79 -2.58
C ALA A 101 14.02 8.06 -1.41
N ASP A 102 13.37 7.06 -0.87
CA ASP A 102 13.91 6.22 0.19
C ASP A 102 13.40 4.78 0.01
N LYS A 103 14.08 3.84 0.67
CA LYS A 103 13.84 2.40 0.60
C LYS A 103 13.30 1.90 1.92
N TYR A 104 12.06 1.42 1.88
CA TYR A 104 11.56 0.55 2.95
C TYR A 104 10.89 -0.68 2.34
N ALA A 105 11.74 -1.66 2.02
CA ALA A 105 11.40 -2.84 1.22
C ALA A 105 10.09 -3.52 1.63
N ILE A 106 9.84 -3.69 2.93
CA ILE A 106 8.61 -4.31 3.43
C ILE A 106 7.36 -3.46 3.17
N ARG A 107 7.44 -2.13 3.28
CA ARG A 107 6.32 -1.22 2.95
C ARG A 107 5.98 -1.28 1.48
N LEU A 108 7.00 -1.24 0.62
CA LEU A 108 6.84 -1.32 -0.83
C LEU A 108 6.21 -2.67 -1.23
N PHE A 109 6.74 -3.77 -0.70
CA PHE A 109 6.19 -5.10 -0.95
C PHE A 109 4.71 -5.17 -0.57
N LYS A 110 4.35 -4.72 0.64
CA LYS A 110 2.98 -4.80 1.12
C LYS A 110 2.01 -3.89 0.39
N CYS A 111 2.42 -2.67 0.06
CA CYS A 111 1.61 -1.78 -0.76
C CYS A 111 1.29 -2.45 -2.11
N GLY A 112 2.32 -2.94 -2.81
CA GLY A 112 2.14 -3.69 -4.05
C GLY A 112 1.25 -4.92 -3.89
N ARG A 113 1.52 -5.77 -2.89
CA ARG A 113 0.70 -6.96 -2.60
C ARG A 113 -0.75 -6.62 -2.25
N ALA A 114 -0.99 -5.55 -1.50
CA ALA A 114 -2.34 -5.12 -1.12
C ALA A 114 -3.12 -4.64 -2.34
N LEU A 115 -2.55 -3.75 -3.15
CA LEU A 115 -3.19 -3.28 -4.40
C LEU A 115 -3.56 -4.47 -5.32
N HIS A 116 -2.69 -5.46 -5.38
CA HIS A 116 -2.95 -6.71 -6.09
C HIS A 116 -4.09 -7.54 -5.47
N LEU A 117 -3.99 -7.83 -4.17
CA LEU A 117 -4.96 -8.65 -3.42
C LEU A 117 -6.38 -8.09 -3.47
N TRP A 118 -6.51 -6.76 -3.41
CA TRP A 118 -7.79 -6.06 -3.38
C TRP A 118 -8.35 -5.72 -4.76
N GLY A 119 -7.68 -6.16 -5.83
CA GLY A 119 -8.16 -6.03 -7.20
C GLY A 119 -8.09 -4.60 -7.75
N MET A 120 -6.96 -3.91 -7.52
CA MET A 120 -6.71 -2.53 -7.97
C MET A 120 -5.61 -2.50 -9.05
N PRO A 121 -5.83 -3.06 -10.25
CA PRO A 121 -4.77 -3.31 -11.23
C PRO A 121 -4.13 -2.03 -11.81
N VAL A 122 -4.89 -0.94 -11.94
CA VAL A 122 -4.38 0.36 -12.42
C VAL A 122 -3.39 0.94 -11.41
N ALA A 123 -3.81 1.03 -10.14
CA ALA A 123 -2.97 1.51 -9.05
C ALA A 123 -1.76 0.60 -8.81
N HIS A 124 -1.93 -0.72 -8.89
CA HIS A 124 -0.82 -1.68 -8.79
C HIS A 124 0.24 -1.43 -9.86
N ARG A 125 -0.16 -1.28 -11.13
CA ARG A 125 0.76 -0.99 -12.23
C ARG A 125 1.47 0.35 -12.04
N ALA A 126 0.75 1.39 -11.64
CA ALA A 126 1.35 2.69 -11.34
C ALA A 126 2.37 2.59 -10.19
N PHE A 127 2.04 1.84 -9.15
CA PHE A 127 2.92 1.64 -7.99
C PHE A 127 4.17 0.80 -8.34
N VAL A 128 4.06 -0.16 -9.27
CA VAL A 128 5.23 -0.83 -9.86
C VAL A 128 6.18 0.19 -10.48
N GLY A 129 5.68 1.19 -11.21
CA GLY A 129 6.49 2.29 -11.75
C GLY A 129 7.19 3.12 -10.67
N CYS A 130 6.52 3.38 -9.53
CA CYS A 130 7.15 4.02 -8.37
C CYS A 130 8.34 3.20 -7.83
N VAL A 131 8.18 1.89 -7.70
CA VAL A 131 9.25 1.00 -7.22
C VAL A 131 10.39 0.88 -8.23
N GLU A 132 10.08 0.86 -9.53
CA GLU A 132 11.09 0.90 -10.61
C GLU A 132 11.93 2.18 -10.55
N TYR A 133 11.29 3.33 -10.33
CA TYR A 133 12.01 4.58 -10.12
C TYR A 133 12.98 4.49 -8.93
N LEU A 134 12.51 3.97 -7.78
CA LEU A 134 13.37 3.81 -6.60
C LEU A 134 14.52 2.82 -6.82
N LEU A 135 14.37 1.86 -7.74
CA LEU A 135 15.39 0.86 -8.06
C LEU A 135 16.69 1.49 -8.59
N GLU A 136 16.61 2.63 -9.28
CA GLU A 136 17.77 3.35 -9.82
C GLU A 136 18.78 3.73 -8.72
N GLY A 137 18.28 4.10 -7.53
CA GLY A 137 19.10 4.40 -6.35
C GLY A 137 19.26 3.23 -5.37
N HIS A 138 18.49 2.16 -5.55
CA HIS A 138 18.35 1.05 -4.58
C HIS A 138 18.21 -0.31 -5.29
N PRO A 139 19.28 -0.82 -5.93
CA PRO A 139 19.25 -2.06 -6.73
C PRO A 139 18.80 -3.30 -5.93
N GLU A 140 18.94 -3.30 -4.60
CA GLU A 140 18.44 -4.35 -3.71
C GLU A 140 16.92 -4.52 -3.77
N LEU A 141 16.17 -3.51 -4.24
CA LEU A 141 14.73 -3.59 -4.43
C LEU A 141 14.33 -4.53 -5.58
N ALA A 142 15.27 -5.00 -6.41
CA ALA A 142 14.99 -5.90 -7.53
C ALA A 142 14.18 -7.14 -7.10
N LYS A 143 14.51 -7.72 -5.93
CA LYS A 143 13.77 -8.87 -5.39
C LYS A 143 12.36 -8.50 -4.95
N ILE A 144 12.18 -7.31 -4.39
CA ILE A 144 10.86 -6.79 -3.98
C ILE A 144 9.99 -6.54 -5.20
N LEU A 145 10.53 -5.87 -6.22
CA LEU A 145 9.86 -5.62 -7.48
C LEU A 145 9.44 -6.93 -8.17
N ALA A 146 10.32 -7.93 -8.19
CA ALA A 146 9.99 -9.26 -8.71
C ALA A 146 8.85 -9.91 -7.92
N GLY A 147 8.85 -9.80 -6.58
CA GLY A 147 7.78 -10.29 -5.72
C GLY A 147 6.43 -9.61 -6.00
N ILE A 148 6.40 -8.28 -6.12
CA ILE A 148 5.19 -7.51 -6.43
C ILE A 148 4.58 -7.93 -7.79
N ARG A 149 5.42 -8.32 -8.75
CA ARG A 149 5.02 -8.75 -10.10
C ARG A 149 4.63 -10.23 -10.22
N ALA A 150 5.24 -11.10 -9.41
CA ALA A 150 5.11 -12.55 -9.53
C ALA A 150 3.79 -13.10 -8.97
N ASP A 151 3.06 -12.29 -8.20
CA ASP A 151 1.87 -12.72 -7.51
C ASP A 151 0.70 -12.93 -8.49
N LYS A 152 0.17 -14.16 -8.54
CA LYS A 152 -1.01 -14.51 -9.36
C LYS A 152 -2.20 -13.67 -8.91
N THR A 153 -2.86 -12.98 -9.84
CA THR A 153 -4.10 -12.23 -9.61
C THR A 153 -5.14 -13.21 -9.09
N PRO A 154 -5.63 -13.08 -7.83
CA PRO A 154 -6.89 -13.70 -7.47
C PRO A 154 -7.94 -13.16 -8.46
N GLU A 155 -8.96 -13.95 -8.79
CA GLU A 155 -10.06 -13.50 -9.65
C GLU A 155 -10.47 -12.08 -9.24
N LEU A 156 -10.36 -11.16 -10.21
CA LEU A 156 -10.56 -9.73 -10.04
C LEU A 156 -11.84 -9.50 -9.25
N ASN A 157 -11.79 -8.56 -8.31
CA ASN A 157 -12.93 -8.12 -7.53
C ASN A 157 -14.23 -8.16 -8.38
N PRO A 158 -15.22 -9.03 -8.08
CA PRO A 158 -16.42 -9.17 -8.91
C PRO A 158 -17.30 -7.91 -8.90
N LEU A 159 -17.00 -6.95 -8.02
CA LEU A 159 -17.62 -5.62 -8.01
C LEU A 159 -17.01 -4.66 -9.03
N GLY A 160 -15.93 -5.03 -9.72
CA GLY A 160 -15.40 -4.29 -10.87
C GLY A 160 -15.11 -2.82 -10.59
N ILE A 161 -14.82 -2.45 -9.34
CA ILE A 161 -14.38 -1.09 -9.05
C ILE A 161 -12.92 -1.02 -9.51
N ASP A 162 -12.74 -0.68 -10.78
CA ASP A 162 -11.54 0.03 -11.22
C ASP A 162 -11.52 1.31 -10.41
N LEU A 163 -10.96 1.24 -9.20
CA LEU A 163 -10.66 2.42 -8.43
C LEU A 163 -9.55 3.14 -9.19
N VAL A 164 -9.98 4.06 -10.05
CA VAL A 164 -9.10 4.91 -10.85
C VAL A 164 -8.40 5.84 -9.88
N ILE A 165 -7.12 6.09 -10.12
CA ILE A 165 -6.40 7.16 -9.43
C ILE A 165 -7.10 8.46 -9.82
N ALA A 166 -7.76 9.12 -8.86
CA ALA A 166 -8.43 10.39 -9.10
C ALA A 166 -7.40 11.43 -9.58
N ALA A 167 -7.82 12.23 -10.57
CA ALA A 167 -7.07 13.36 -11.10
C ALA A 167 -7.29 14.66 -10.30
#